data_AF-A0AAV0SXM7-F1
#
_entry.id   AF-A0AAV0SXM7-F1
#
_cell.length_a   1.000
_cell.length_b   1.000
_cell.length_c   1.000
_cell.angle_alpha   90.00
_cell.angle_beta   90.00
_cell.angle_gamma   90.00
#
_symmetry.space_group_name_H-M   'P 1'
#
loop_
_entity.id
_entity.type
_entity.pdbx_description
1 polymer ?
#
loop_
_entity_poly.entity_id
_entity_poly.type
_entity_poly.pdbx_seq_one_letter_code
_entity_poly.pdbx_strand_id
1 'polypeptide(L)'
;MAPTKKNQHYHDDCGLSENEVRSLLIGNDGNLTRDFETVLTRLFISYLDKPTDTSLTLDKLRSFSKICNNGKPFQDAEIKEIQTYFQCDEKKGLTLKGFKDMYHTQSSAEPMETWRDMKKLGFQQELIEKRQAGLRCQVCKEPSELVCSRCKTVRYCDAECQKQDWKTSHKQKCKPSLA
;
A
#
# COMPACT_ATOMS: atom_id res chain seq x y z
N MET A 1 16.78 -6.72 39.22
CA MET A 1 15.60 -6.18 38.51
C MET A 1 16.12 -5.41 37.31
N ALA A 2 16.00 -5.98 36.12
CA ALA A 2 16.52 -5.36 34.89
C ALA A 2 15.56 -4.24 34.43
N PRO A 3 16.08 -3.09 33.95
CA PRO A 3 15.23 -2.00 33.51
C PRO A 3 14.62 -2.34 32.14
N THR A 4 13.29 -2.32 32.08
CA THR A 4 12.51 -2.49 30.86
C THR A 4 12.78 -1.33 29.91
N LYS A 5 13.21 -1.68 28.69
CA LYS A 5 13.41 -0.74 27.58
C LYS A 5 12.08 -0.06 27.27
N LYS A 6 12.05 1.27 27.39
CA LYS A 6 10.90 2.11 27.01
C LYS A 6 10.66 1.94 25.51
N ASN A 7 9.53 1.32 25.15
CA ASN A 7 8.99 1.36 23.81
C ASN A 7 8.73 2.82 23.45
N GLN A 8 9.54 3.37 22.56
CA GLN A 8 9.32 4.69 21.99
C GLN A 8 8.10 4.59 21.07
N HIS A 9 6.94 4.95 21.59
CA HIS A 9 5.76 5.27 20.80
C HIS A 9 6.09 6.49 19.93
N TYR A 10 6.46 6.26 18.67
CA TYR A 10 6.35 7.28 17.64
C TYR A 10 4.86 7.49 17.37
N HIS A 11 4.29 8.53 17.98
CA HIS A 11 2.95 8.98 17.65
C HIS A 11 2.99 9.62 16.25
N ASP A 12 2.64 8.83 15.24
CA ASP A 12 2.18 9.37 13.98
C ASP A 12 0.77 9.94 14.20
N ASP A 13 0.52 11.10 13.63
CA ASP A 13 -0.60 12.04 13.83
C ASP A 13 -2.01 11.43 13.62
N CYS A 14 -2.07 10.18 13.14
CA CYS A 14 -3.29 9.42 12.87
C CYS A 14 -3.62 8.36 13.93
N GLY A 15 -2.74 8.11 14.91
CA GLY A 15 -3.00 7.16 16.00
C GLY A 15 -3.07 5.68 15.62
N LEU A 16 -2.73 5.31 14.38
CA LEU A 16 -2.63 3.90 13.95
C LEU A 16 -1.35 3.26 14.50
N SER A 17 -1.46 2.02 14.96
CA SER A 17 -0.29 1.21 15.33
C SER A 17 0.47 0.72 14.09
N GLU A 18 1.75 0.35 14.25
CA GLU A 18 2.57 -0.19 13.16
C GLU A 18 1.92 -1.39 12.47
N ASN A 19 1.27 -2.28 13.23
CA ASN A 19 0.60 -3.45 12.66
C ASN A 19 -0.59 -3.07 11.78
N GLU A 20 -1.32 -2.01 12.15
CA GLU A 20 -2.43 -1.52 11.34
C GLU A 20 -1.93 -0.87 10.06
N VAL A 21 -0.86 -0.09 10.15
CA VAL A 21 -0.14 0.45 8.98
C VAL A 21 0.37 -0.68 8.09
N ARG A 22 1.01 -1.70 8.66
CA ARG A 22 1.47 -2.87 7.90
C ARG A 22 0.30 -3.54 7.17
N SER A 23 -0.86 -3.70 7.81
CA SER A 23 -2.06 -4.30 7.17
C SER A 23 -2.69 -3.44 6.05
N LEU A 24 -2.38 -2.14 6.02
CA LEU A 24 -2.78 -1.24 4.94
C LEU A 24 -1.88 -1.39 3.71
N LEU A 25 -0.59 -1.67 3.93
CA LEU A 25 0.42 -1.69 2.88
C LEU A 25 0.66 -3.10 2.34
N ILE A 26 0.73 -4.09 3.24
CA ILE A 26 1.04 -5.50 2.95
C ILE A 26 -0.15 -6.37 3.35
N GLY A 27 -0.63 -7.17 2.41
CA GLY A 27 -1.67 -8.16 2.60
C GLY A 27 -1.18 -9.39 3.37
N ASN A 28 -2.11 -10.22 3.81
CA ASN A 28 -1.79 -11.45 4.54
C ASN A 28 -1.02 -12.48 3.70
N ASP A 29 -1.06 -12.34 2.38
CA ASP A 29 -0.28 -13.14 1.41
C ASP A 29 1.15 -12.64 1.23
N GLY A 30 1.55 -11.61 1.98
CA GLY A 30 2.85 -10.98 1.90
C GLY A 30 3.02 -10.06 0.70
N ASN A 31 2.01 -9.87 -0.14
CA ASN A 31 2.06 -8.95 -1.29
C ASN A 31 1.55 -7.56 -0.89
N LEU A 32 1.76 -6.57 -1.76
CA LEU A 32 1.12 -5.26 -1.60
C LEU A 32 -0.42 -5.42 -1.57
N THR A 33 -1.11 -4.68 -0.69
CA THR A 33 -2.57 -4.65 -0.74
C THR A 33 -3.03 -4.00 -2.05
N ARG A 34 -4.21 -4.41 -2.54
CA ARG A 34 -4.78 -3.87 -3.78
C ARG A 34 -4.98 -2.35 -3.74
N ASP A 35 -5.42 -1.81 -2.60
CA ASP A 35 -5.64 -0.38 -2.45
C ASP A 35 -4.29 0.37 -2.48
N PHE A 36 -3.27 -0.16 -1.81
CA PHE A 36 -1.94 0.44 -1.85
C PHE A 36 -1.29 0.34 -3.23
N GLU A 37 -1.42 -0.80 -3.94
CA GLU A 37 -0.98 -0.93 -5.33
C GLU A 37 -1.64 0.09 -6.25
N THR A 38 -2.93 0.38 -6.03
CA THR A 38 -3.68 1.37 -6.82
C THR A 38 -3.12 2.77 -6.59
N VAL A 39 -2.82 3.11 -5.33
CA VAL A 39 -2.13 4.35 -4.96
C VAL A 39 -0.75 4.44 -5.62
N LEU A 40 0.08 3.41 -5.51
CA LEU A 40 1.41 3.38 -6.11
C LEU A 40 1.37 3.51 -7.64
N THR A 41 0.37 2.92 -8.28
CA THR A 41 0.18 3.03 -9.74
C THR A 41 -0.16 4.46 -10.14
N ARG A 42 -1.07 5.12 -9.42
CA ARG A 42 -1.42 6.53 -9.65
C ARG A 42 -0.22 7.45 -9.39
N LEU A 43 0.50 7.20 -8.31
CA LEU A 43 1.72 7.91 -7.96
C LEU A 43 2.75 7.79 -9.08
N PHE A 44 3.08 6.56 -9.51
CA PHE A 44 4.00 6.32 -10.61
C PHE A 44 3.61 7.09 -11.88
N ILE A 45 2.36 7.00 -12.31
CA ILE A 45 1.85 7.68 -13.51
C ILE A 45 2.00 9.20 -13.39
N SER A 46 1.81 9.77 -12.19
CA SER A 46 1.92 11.22 -11.97
C SER A 46 3.35 11.78 -12.16
N TYR A 47 4.37 10.93 -12.13
CA TYR A 47 5.77 11.34 -12.35
C TYR A 47 6.31 11.01 -13.74
N LEU A 48 5.52 10.38 -14.62
CA LEU A 48 5.92 10.16 -16.00
C LEU A 48 6.05 11.50 -16.75
N ASP A 49 6.98 11.57 -17.69
CA ASP A 49 7.09 12.74 -18.58
C ASP A 49 5.92 12.78 -19.57
N LYS A 50 5.53 11.60 -20.08
CA LYS A 50 4.40 11.43 -20.98
C LYS A 50 3.50 10.28 -20.51
N PRO A 51 2.18 10.34 -20.77
CA PRO A 51 1.27 9.24 -20.44
C PRO A 51 1.61 7.91 -21.11
N THR A 52 2.38 7.95 -22.20
CA THR A 52 2.85 6.78 -22.95
C THR A 52 4.13 6.18 -22.40
N ASP A 53 4.81 6.85 -21.48
CA ASP A 53 6.06 6.35 -20.92
C ASP A 53 5.80 5.17 -19.99
N THR A 54 6.72 4.22 -19.96
CA THR A 54 6.59 2.99 -19.19
C THR A 54 7.55 2.93 -18.00
N SER A 55 8.34 3.97 -17.79
CA SER A 55 9.41 4.04 -16.80
C SER A 55 9.64 5.48 -16.31
N LEU A 56 10.08 5.60 -15.06
CA LEU A 56 10.58 6.86 -14.50
C LEU A 56 12.05 7.03 -14.86
N THR A 57 12.37 8.12 -15.56
CA THR A 57 13.75 8.52 -15.83
C THR A 57 14.49 8.84 -14.52
N LEU A 58 15.82 8.87 -14.56
CA LEU A 58 16.62 9.21 -13.37
C LEU A 58 16.23 10.58 -12.79
N ASP A 59 15.96 11.57 -13.64
CA ASP A 59 15.58 12.91 -13.19
C ASP A 59 14.23 12.94 -12.49
N LYS A 60 13.26 12.14 -12.97
CA LYS A 60 11.97 11.96 -12.30
C LYS A 60 12.11 11.21 -10.99
N LEU A 61 12.92 10.16 -10.95
CA LEU A 61 13.17 9.41 -9.73
C LEU A 61 13.82 10.28 -8.64
N ARG A 62 14.79 11.14 -9.02
CA ARG A 62 15.36 12.13 -8.10
C ARG A 62 14.37 13.21 -7.68
N SER A 63 13.48 13.63 -8.58
CA SER A 63 12.45 14.63 -8.26
C SER A 63 11.43 14.06 -7.28
N PHE A 64 11.01 12.82 -7.50
CA PHE A 64 10.15 12.05 -6.62
C PHE A 64 10.76 11.90 -5.22
N SER A 65 12.01 11.44 -5.14
CA SER A 65 12.66 11.16 -3.86
C SER A 65 12.81 12.41 -2.97
N LYS A 66 12.89 13.61 -3.56
CA LYS A 66 12.92 14.87 -2.79
C LYS A 66 11.68 15.03 -1.92
N ILE A 67 10.52 14.59 -2.38
CA ILE A 67 9.27 14.75 -1.64
C ILE A 67 9.27 13.81 -0.42
N CYS A 68 9.73 12.57 -0.60
CA CYS A 68 9.86 11.60 0.49
C CYS A 68 10.97 12.00 1.48
N ASN A 69 12.11 12.50 1.00
CA ASN A 69 13.32 12.72 1.82
C ASN A 69 13.57 14.18 2.23
N ASN A 70 12.52 14.93 2.60
CA ASN A 70 12.64 16.30 3.14
C ASN A 70 13.44 17.24 2.22
N GLY A 71 13.22 17.15 0.92
CA GLY A 71 13.87 17.94 -0.11
C GLY A 71 15.19 17.36 -0.65
N LYS A 72 15.70 16.24 -0.10
CA LYS A 72 16.94 15.62 -0.55
C LYS A 72 16.68 14.59 -1.66
N PRO A 73 17.26 14.72 -2.86
CA PRO A 73 17.16 13.69 -3.88
C PRO A 73 18.00 12.46 -3.50
N PHE A 74 17.67 11.31 -4.07
CA PHE A 74 18.55 10.14 -4.06
C PHE A 74 19.88 10.50 -4.72
N GLN A 75 20.95 10.07 -4.07
CA GLN A 75 22.32 10.14 -4.56
C GLN A 75 22.55 9.10 -5.65
N ASP A 76 23.61 9.29 -6.42
CA ASP A 76 23.97 8.40 -7.52
C ASP A 76 24.18 6.94 -7.07
N ALA A 77 24.67 6.75 -5.84
CA ALA A 77 24.81 5.44 -5.22
C ALA A 77 23.44 4.78 -4.97
N GLU A 78 22.49 5.50 -4.38
CA GLU A 78 21.12 5.02 -4.12
C GLU A 78 20.40 4.70 -5.44
N ILE A 79 20.56 5.54 -6.46
CA ILE A 79 20.01 5.27 -7.80
C ILE A 79 20.61 4.00 -8.41
N LYS A 80 21.92 3.79 -8.24
CA LYS A 80 22.60 2.59 -8.75
C LYS A 80 22.12 1.34 -8.05
N GLU A 81 21.86 1.39 -6.74
CA GLU A 81 21.24 0.30 -5.99
C GLU A 81 19.85 0.00 -6.54
N ILE A 82 19.01 1.03 -6.74
CA ILE A 82 17.68 0.85 -7.34
C ILE A 82 17.76 0.15 -8.69
N GLN A 83 18.67 0.58 -9.56
CA GLN A 83 18.88 -0.01 -10.90
C GLN A 83 19.47 -1.42 -10.86
N THR A 84 20.10 -1.81 -9.74
CA THR A 84 20.71 -3.13 -9.57
C THR A 84 19.68 -4.14 -9.05
N TYR A 85 18.81 -3.73 -8.14
CA TYR A 85 17.89 -4.64 -7.44
C TYR A 85 16.47 -4.64 -8.00
N PHE A 86 16.03 -3.56 -8.66
CA PHE A 86 14.66 -3.43 -9.14
C PHE A 86 14.60 -3.36 -10.67
N GLN A 87 13.42 -3.69 -11.21
CA GLN A 87 13.24 -3.76 -12.65
C GLN A 87 13.28 -2.36 -13.29
N CYS A 88 14.30 -2.15 -14.12
CA CYS A 88 14.42 -1.01 -15.02
C CYS A 88 14.19 -1.40 -16.49
N ASP A 89 13.91 -0.40 -17.32
CA ASP A 89 13.90 -0.54 -18.78
C ASP A 89 15.33 -0.51 -19.37
N GLU A 90 15.42 -0.58 -20.70
CA GLU A 90 16.70 -0.54 -21.44
C GLU A 90 17.50 0.75 -21.21
N LYS A 91 16.84 1.84 -20.84
CA LYS A 91 17.45 3.15 -20.56
C LYS A 91 17.73 3.34 -19.06
N LYS A 92 17.62 2.28 -18.27
CA LYS A 92 17.76 2.29 -16.80
C LYS A 92 16.74 3.17 -16.08
N GLY A 93 15.59 3.42 -16.69
CA GLY A 93 14.43 4.04 -16.05
C GLY A 93 13.67 3.00 -15.21
N LEU A 94 13.21 3.37 -14.01
CA LEU A 94 12.50 2.47 -13.11
C LEU A 94 11.08 2.19 -13.64
N THR A 95 10.75 0.93 -13.90
CA THR A 95 9.42 0.54 -14.42
C THR A 95 8.36 0.56 -13.31
N LEU A 96 7.07 0.51 -13.67
CA LEU A 96 5.99 0.41 -12.67
C LEU A 96 6.14 -0.82 -11.77
N LYS A 97 6.54 -1.96 -12.34
CA LYS A 97 6.79 -3.17 -11.55
C LYS A 97 7.99 -2.99 -10.62
N GLY A 98 9.10 -2.45 -11.12
CA GLY A 98 10.26 -2.14 -10.26
C GLY A 98 9.92 -1.15 -9.13
N PHE A 99 9.09 -0.15 -9.41
CA PHE A 99 8.61 0.82 -8.42
C PHE A 99 7.76 0.17 -7.33
N LYS A 100 6.84 -0.73 -7.72
CA LYS A 100 6.05 -1.52 -6.77
C LYS A 100 6.92 -2.48 -5.95
N ASP A 101 7.86 -3.18 -6.58
CA ASP A 101 8.77 -4.11 -5.89
C ASP A 101 9.66 -3.37 -4.86
N MET A 102 10.10 -2.16 -5.19
CA MET A 102 10.82 -1.27 -4.28
C MET A 102 9.96 -0.92 -3.05
N TYR A 103 8.73 -0.47 -3.28
CA TYR A 103 7.80 -0.16 -2.20
C TYR A 103 7.39 -1.37 -1.37
N HIS A 104 7.23 -2.54 -2.01
CA HIS A 104 6.98 -3.81 -1.33
C HIS A 104 8.11 -4.17 -0.37
N THR A 105 9.36 -4.08 -0.85
CA THR A 105 10.56 -4.36 -0.04
C THR A 105 10.62 -3.42 1.17
N GLN A 106 10.50 -2.11 0.93
CA GLN A 106 10.52 -1.11 2.00
C GLN A 106 9.36 -1.30 2.99
N SER A 107 8.12 -1.47 2.50
CA SER A 107 6.93 -1.60 3.36
C SER A 107 6.95 -2.87 4.22
N SER A 108 7.57 -3.94 3.71
CA SER A 108 7.71 -5.19 4.44
C SER A 108 8.67 -5.03 5.62
N ALA A 109 9.80 -4.35 5.41
CA ALA A 109 10.83 -4.12 6.43
C ALA A 109 10.46 -2.98 7.39
N GLU A 110 10.04 -1.84 6.85
CA GLU A 110 9.87 -0.58 7.56
C GLU A 110 8.56 0.14 7.16
N PRO A 111 7.38 -0.42 7.50
CA PRO A 111 6.09 0.08 7.06
C PRO A 111 5.80 1.54 7.47
N MET A 112 6.35 1.98 8.60
CA MET A 112 6.18 3.36 9.09
C MET A 112 6.92 4.38 8.22
N GLU A 113 7.98 4.00 7.51
CA GLU A 113 8.65 4.89 6.56
C GLU A 113 7.78 5.14 5.35
N THR A 114 7.29 4.06 4.74
CA THR A 114 6.33 4.14 3.65
C THR A 114 5.07 4.91 4.06
N TRP A 115 4.60 4.76 5.29
CA TRP A 115 3.44 5.51 5.79
C TRP A 115 3.67 7.02 5.88
N ARG A 116 4.87 7.43 6.36
CA ARG A 116 5.29 8.84 6.34
C ARG A 116 5.33 9.40 4.92
N ASP A 117 5.77 8.61 3.95
CA ASP A 117 5.75 9.00 2.54
C ASP A 117 4.32 9.16 2.03
N MET A 118 3.42 8.22 2.34
CA MET A 118 2.01 8.32 1.95
C MET A 118 1.33 9.57 2.53
N LYS A 119 1.73 10.00 3.73
CA LYS A 119 1.29 11.29 4.31
C LYS A 119 1.80 12.47 3.49
N LYS A 120 3.10 12.54 3.22
CA LYS A 120 3.72 13.62 2.43
C LYS A 120 3.18 13.70 1.01
N LEU A 121 2.80 12.57 0.43
CA LEU A 121 2.25 12.45 -0.92
C LEU A 121 0.72 12.63 -0.99
N GLY A 122 0.04 12.79 0.15
CA GLY A 122 -1.40 13.06 0.21
C GLY A 122 -2.31 11.84 0.05
N PHE A 123 -1.79 10.62 0.16
CA PHE A 123 -2.56 9.37 0.02
C PHE A 123 -2.94 8.71 1.35
N GLN A 124 -2.42 9.22 2.48
CA GLN A 124 -2.67 8.66 3.81
C GLN A 124 -4.18 8.54 4.11
N GLN A 125 -4.93 9.64 3.92
CA GLN A 125 -6.36 9.68 4.20
C GLN A 125 -7.15 8.69 3.32
N GLU A 126 -6.81 8.60 2.03
CA GLU A 126 -7.45 7.66 1.10
C GLU A 126 -7.28 6.20 1.57
N LEU A 127 -6.07 5.82 1.99
CA LEU A 127 -5.80 4.46 2.48
C LEU A 127 -6.57 4.15 3.78
N ILE A 128 -6.68 5.12 4.69
CA ILE A 128 -7.47 4.99 5.91
C ILE A 128 -8.94 4.77 5.59
N GLU A 129 -9.51 5.60 4.72
CA GLU A 129 -10.91 5.52 4.31
C GLU A 129 -11.22 4.18 3.63
N LYS A 130 -10.32 3.68 2.79
CA LYS A 130 -10.44 2.36 2.15
C LYS A 130 -10.47 1.23 3.17
N ARG A 131 -9.59 1.27 4.18
CA ARG A 131 -9.62 0.29 5.28
C ARG A 131 -10.91 0.37 6.07
N GLN A 132 -11.36 1.57 6.45
CA GLN A 132 -12.60 1.74 7.20
C GLN A 132 -13.82 1.24 6.41
N ALA A 133 -13.87 1.51 5.09
CA ALA A 133 -14.89 0.97 4.22
C ALA A 133 -14.84 -0.57 4.16
N GLY A 134 -13.64 -1.15 4.14
CA GLY A 134 -13.42 -2.60 4.18
C GLY A 134 -13.77 -3.27 5.52
N LEU A 135 -13.97 -2.51 6.60
CA LEU A 135 -14.44 -3.01 7.92
C LEU A 135 -15.96 -3.02 8.06
N ARG A 136 -16.69 -2.52 7.06
CA ARG A 136 -18.14 -2.39 7.07
C ARG A 136 -18.79 -3.50 6.25
N CYS A 137 -20.05 -3.80 6.56
CA CYS A 137 -20.89 -4.70 5.81
C CYS A 137 -20.98 -4.23 4.36
N GLN A 138 -20.74 -5.15 3.41
CA GLN A 138 -20.76 -4.83 1.98
C GLN A 138 -22.16 -4.39 1.51
N VAL A 139 -23.22 -4.79 2.21
CA VAL A 139 -24.62 -4.44 1.91
C VAL A 139 -25.06 -3.18 2.65
N CYS A 140 -25.19 -3.22 3.98
CA CYS A 140 -25.79 -2.13 4.76
C CYS A 140 -24.81 -1.05 5.23
N LYS A 141 -23.49 -1.26 5.06
CA LYS A 141 -22.42 -0.33 5.47
C LYS A 141 -22.24 -0.12 6.98
N GLU A 142 -22.96 -0.87 7.81
CA GLU A 142 -22.72 -0.93 9.25
C GLU A 142 -21.41 -1.67 9.58
N PRO A 143 -20.71 -1.34 10.70
CA PRO A 143 -19.52 -2.06 11.14
C PRO A 143 -19.78 -3.56 11.28
N SER A 144 -18.82 -4.38 10.87
CA SER A 144 -19.02 -5.83 10.83
C SER A 144 -17.72 -6.61 11.03
N GLU A 145 -17.78 -7.70 11.79
CA GLU A 145 -16.63 -8.57 12.00
C GLU A 145 -16.68 -9.86 11.17
N LEU A 146 -17.89 -10.32 10.82
CA LEU A 146 -18.08 -11.53 10.04
C LEU A 146 -17.60 -11.31 8.60
N VAL A 147 -16.64 -12.14 8.18
CA VAL A 147 -16.07 -12.15 6.82
C VAL A 147 -16.59 -13.34 6.01
N CYS A 148 -16.58 -13.22 4.69
CA CYS A 148 -16.80 -14.36 3.81
C CYS A 148 -15.77 -15.47 4.12
N SER A 149 -16.23 -16.65 4.50
CA SER A 149 -15.37 -17.79 4.86
C SER A 149 -14.42 -18.24 3.74
N ARG A 150 -14.81 -18.01 2.47
CA ARG A 150 -14.01 -18.39 1.30
C ARG A 150 -12.90 -17.38 0.98
N CYS A 151 -13.23 -16.10 0.80
CA CYS A 151 -12.25 -15.09 0.37
C CYS A 151 -11.64 -14.28 1.51
N LYS A 152 -12.31 -14.22 2.67
CA LYS A 152 -11.94 -13.42 3.84
C LYS A 152 -11.79 -11.91 3.58
N THR A 153 -12.25 -11.41 2.43
CA THR A 153 -12.07 -10.01 2.00
C THR A 153 -13.27 -9.12 2.27
N VAL A 154 -14.48 -9.64 2.10
CA VAL A 154 -15.73 -8.87 2.27
C VAL A 154 -16.41 -9.25 3.59
N ARG A 155 -17.07 -8.27 4.21
CA ARG A 155 -17.72 -8.39 5.51
C ARG A 155 -19.24 -8.25 5.39
N TYR A 156 -19.96 -8.87 6.32
CA TYR A 156 -21.42 -8.84 6.39
C TYR A 156 -21.88 -8.85 7.84
N CYS A 157 -22.86 -8.03 8.21
CA CYS A 157 -23.41 -8.05 9.56
C CYS A 157 -24.02 -9.43 9.92
N ASP A 158 -24.57 -10.13 8.92
CA ASP A 158 -25.25 -11.41 9.08
C ASP A 158 -25.27 -12.22 7.77
N ALA A 159 -25.88 -13.41 7.85
CA ALA A 159 -26.04 -14.31 6.71
C ALA A 159 -27.02 -13.79 5.65
N GLU A 160 -27.93 -12.86 5.98
CA GLU A 160 -28.87 -12.28 5.02
C GLU A 160 -28.14 -11.32 4.08
N CYS A 161 -27.35 -10.40 4.63
CA CYS A 161 -26.49 -9.52 3.85
C CYS A 161 -25.50 -10.31 3.00
N GLN A 162 -24.92 -11.39 3.52
CA GLN A 162 -24.06 -12.27 2.73
C GLN A 162 -24.82 -12.89 1.55
N LYS A 163 -26.02 -13.44 1.75
CA LYS A 163 -26.84 -14.03 0.68
C LYS A 163 -27.24 -13.00 -0.37
N GLN A 164 -27.55 -11.77 0.04
CA GLN A 164 -27.89 -10.69 -0.87
C GLN A 164 -26.72 -10.28 -1.77
N ASP A 165 -25.54 -10.03 -1.18
CA ASP A 165 -24.35 -9.70 -1.98
C ASP A 165 -23.89 -10.89 -2.84
N TRP A 166 -24.03 -12.12 -2.34
CA TRP A 166 -23.71 -13.33 -3.11
C TRP A 166 -24.51 -13.40 -4.42
N LYS A 167 -25.81 -13.12 -4.37
CA LYS A 167 -26.68 -13.14 -5.56
C LYS A 167 -26.39 -11.99 -6.51
N THR A 168 -26.04 -10.82 -5.99
CA THR A 168 -25.92 -9.59 -6.80
C THR A 168 -24.53 -9.39 -7.39
N SER A 169 -23.45 -9.66 -6.64
CA SER A 169 -22.11 -9.27 -7.07
C SER A 169 -20.97 -10.20 -6.60
N HIS A 170 -21.02 -10.71 -5.38
CA HIS A 170 -19.87 -11.37 -4.76
C HIS A 170 -19.51 -12.70 -5.41
N LYS A 171 -20.51 -13.50 -5.85
CA LYS A 171 -20.29 -14.85 -6.40
C LYS A 171 -19.27 -14.87 -7.55
N GLN A 172 -19.28 -13.85 -8.40
CA GLN A 172 -18.38 -13.75 -9.56
C GLN A 172 -16.97 -13.30 -9.20
N LYS A 173 -16.81 -12.57 -8.09
CA LYS A 173 -15.54 -11.97 -7.65
C LYS A 173 -14.87 -12.76 -6.52
N CYS A 174 -15.58 -13.70 -5.89
CA CYS A 174 -15.10 -14.46 -4.75
C CYS A 174 -14.00 -15.45 -5.16
N LYS A 175 -12.77 -15.19 -4.72
CA LYS A 175 -11.61 -16.07 -4.87
C LYS A 175 -11.19 -16.61 -3.50
N PRO A 176 -10.75 -17.88 -3.38
CA PRO A 176 -10.21 -18.40 -2.14
C PRO A 176 -9.07 -17.51 -1.63
N SER A 177 -9.03 -17.24 -0.33
CA SER A 177 -7.83 -16.66 0.29
C SER A 177 -6.68 -17.65 0.06
N LEU A 178 -5.56 -17.18 -0.49
CA LEU A 178 -4.31 -17.92 -0.40
C LEU A 178 -4.01 -18.10 1.09
N ALA A 179 -3.73 -19.35 1.48
CA ALA A 179 -3.43 -19.76 2.84
C ALA A 179 -1.94 -20.04 2.97
#